data_AF-A0A2V5VM07-F1
#
_entry.id   AF-A0A2V5VM07-F1
#
_cell.length_a   1.000
_cell.length_b   1.000
_cell.length_c   1.000
_cell.angle_alpha   90.00
_cell.angle_beta   90.00
_cell.angle_gamma   90.00
#
_symmetry.space_group_name_H-M   'P 1'
#
loop_
_entity.id
_entity.type
_entity.pdbx_description
1 polymer ?
#
loop_
_entity_poly.entity_id
_entity_poly.type
_entity_poly.pdbx_seq_one_letter_code
_entity_poly.pdbx_strand_id
1 'polypeptide(L)'
;MCGFPGPPDSDGVAEIAYGIAPAYQGKGYATEVANALIEFASRDTSVRLLRAHTLAETNASTRVLEKCGFEKISETVDPENNLPIWRWERATR
;
A
#
# COMPACT_ATOMS: atom_id res chain seq x y z
N MET A 1 9.89 -1.47 8.60
CA MET A 1 10.23 -0.44 7.60
C MET A 1 8.93 0.08 7.02
N CYS A 2 8.84 1.37 6.70
CA CYS A 2 7.69 1.94 6.00
C CYS A 2 8.11 3.18 5.21
N GLY A 3 7.41 3.49 4.13
CA GLY A 3 7.65 4.70 3.35
C GLY A 3 7.05 4.63 1.96
N PHE A 4 7.48 5.58 1.14
CA PHE A 4 7.16 5.68 -0.28
C PHE A 4 8.39 5.25 -1.07
N PRO A 5 8.30 4.25 -1.98
CA PRO A 5 9.43 3.82 -2.80
C PRO A 5 9.99 4.94 -3.71
N GLY A 6 9.17 5.93 -4.03
CA GLY A 6 9.54 7.09 -4.84
C GLY A 6 8.55 8.24 -4.69
N PRO A 7 8.79 9.38 -5.37
CA PRO A 7 7.84 10.48 -5.44
C PRO A 7 6.56 10.06 -6.18
N PRO A 8 5.45 10.80 -6.03
CA PRO A 8 4.27 10.59 -6.85
C PRO A 8 4.58 10.72 -8.35
N ASP A 9 3.93 9.92 -9.18
CA ASP A 9 4.07 10.02 -10.64
C ASP A 9 3.34 11.23 -11.23
N SER A 10 3.42 11.41 -12.55
CA SER A 10 2.73 12.50 -13.27
C SER A 10 1.21 12.47 -13.12
N ASP A 11 0.65 11.30 -12.81
CA ASP A 11 -0.77 11.09 -12.55
C ASP A 11 -1.11 11.25 -11.05
N GLY A 12 -0.16 11.72 -10.24
CA GLY A 12 -0.35 11.96 -8.82
C GLY A 12 -0.56 10.68 -8.02
N VAL A 13 -0.07 9.54 -8.53
CA VAL A 13 -0.12 8.26 -7.83
C VAL A 13 1.14 8.10 -6.98
N ALA A 14 0.96 7.90 -5.69
CA ALA A 14 2.05 7.57 -4.77
C ALA A 14 1.93 6.12 -4.30
N GLU A 15 3.03 5.38 -4.32
CA GLU A 15 3.06 4.01 -3.81
C GLU A 15 3.46 3.97 -2.33
N ILE A 16 2.77 3.16 -1.53
CA ILE A 16 3.13 2.91 -0.14
C ILE A 16 3.68 1.49 0.02
N ALA A 17 4.72 1.36 0.84
CA ALA A 17 5.29 0.09 1.24
C ALA A 17 5.51 0.05 2.76
N TYR A 18 5.26 -1.11 3.37
CA TYR A 18 5.52 -1.34 4.78
C TYR A 18 5.82 -2.80 5.08
N GLY A 19 6.56 -3.02 6.16
CA GLY A 19 6.92 -4.34 6.67
C GLY A 19 7.09 -4.32 8.17
N ILE A 20 6.43 -5.27 8.84
CA ILE A 20 6.48 -5.47 10.29
C ILE A 20 7.29 -6.74 10.59
N ALA A 21 8.31 -6.60 11.43
CA ALA A 21 9.13 -7.73 11.86
C ALA A 21 8.26 -8.80 12.55
N PRO A 22 8.53 -10.10 12.36
CA PRO A 22 7.66 -11.18 12.83
C PRO A 22 7.23 -11.08 14.31
N ALA A 23 8.15 -10.68 15.20
CA ALA A 23 7.90 -10.52 16.64
C ALA A 23 6.84 -9.44 17.01
N TYR A 24 6.48 -8.58 16.06
CA TYR A 24 5.55 -7.46 16.24
C TYR A 24 4.28 -7.61 15.39
N GLN A 25 4.14 -8.69 14.63
CA GLN A 25 2.92 -8.96 13.86
C GLN A 25 1.73 -9.30 14.78
N GLY A 26 0.51 -9.13 14.27
CA GLY A 26 -0.72 -9.40 15.03
C GLY A 26 -1.10 -8.35 16.10
N LYS A 27 -0.32 -7.27 16.24
CA LYS A 27 -0.52 -6.22 17.25
C LYS A 27 -1.15 -4.92 16.70
N GLY A 28 -1.53 -4.90 15.42
CA GLY A 28 -2.15 -3.72 14.77
C GLY A 28 -1.17 -2.73 14.13
N TYR A 29 0.14 -2.86 14.35
CA TYR A 29 1.13 -1.90 13.84
C TYR A 29 1.13 -1.71 12.32
N ALA A 30 0.85 -2.77 11.55
CA ALA A 30 0.77 -2.63 10.09
C ALA A 30 -0.37 -1.66 9.68
N THR A 31 -1.51 -1.73 10.35
CA THR A 31 -2.64 -0.82 10.13
C THR A 31 -2.33 0.60 10.58
N GLU A 32 -1.67 0.74 11.74
CA GLU A 32 -1.21 2.06 12.23
C GLU A 32 -0.26 2.73 11.22
N VAL A 33 0.74 1.98 10.74
CA VAL A 33 1.70 2.44 9.74
C VAL A 33 1.01 2.81 8.42
N ALA A 34 0.11 1.97 7.92
CA ALA A 34 -0.61 2.23 6.67
C ALA A 34 -1.47 3.51 6.79
N ASN A 35 -2.17 3.71 7.91
CA ASN A 35 -2.94 4.93 8.16
C ASN A 35 -2.06 6.16 8.28
N ALA A 36 -0.89 6.08 8.92
CA ALA A 36 0.04 7.19 9.01
C ALA A 36 0.58 7.60 7.62
N LEU A 37 0.90 6.64 6.75
CA LEU A 37 1.30 6.92 5.37
C LEU A 37 0.17 7.54 4.55
N ILE A 38 -1.06 7.03 4.72
CA ILE A 38 -2.26 7.61 4.11
C ILE A 38 -2.43 9.07 4.52
N GLU A 39 -2.41 9.34 5.82
CA GLU A 39 -2.59 10.69 6.35
C GLU A 39 -1.51 11.64 5.85
N PHE A 40 -0.26 11.18 5.82
CA PHE A 40 0.85 11.95 5.28
C PHE A 40 0.63 12.30 3.80
N ALA A 41 0.30 11.31 2.97
CA ALA A 41 0.05 11.52 1.55
C ALA A 41 -1.15 12.43 1.28
N SER A 42 -2.23 12.32 2.06
CA SER A 42 -3.42 13.17 1.92
C SER A 42 -3.16 14.66 2.20
N ARG A 43 -2.06 15.02 2.88
CA ARG A 43 -1.67 16.42 3.10
C ARG A 43 -0.99 17.04 1.87
N ASP A 44 -0.47 16.22 0.96
CA ASP A 44 0.10 16.68 -0.29
C ASP A 44 -0.97 16.74 -1.38
N THR A 45 -1.26 17.94 -1.87
CA THR A 45 -2.30 18.13 -2.89
C THR A 45 -1.95 17.56 -4.26
N SER A 46 -0.67 17.23 -4.50
CA SER A 46 -0.24 16.57 -5.73
C SER A 46 -0.59 15.08 -5.75
N VAL A 47 -0.79 14.46 -4.58
CA VAL A 47 -1.17 13.05 -4.45
C VAL A 47 -2.67 12.90 -4.55
N ARG A 48 -3.13 12.28 -5.63
CA ARG A 48 -4.54 12.01 -5.93
C ARG A 48 -4.93 10.57 -5.58
N LEU A 49 -3.98 9.65 -5.66
CA LEU A 49 -4.22 8.23 -5.48
C LEU A 49 -3.04 7.59 -4.74
N LEU A 50 -3.36 6.68 -3.82
CA LEU A 50 -2.39 5.79 -3.21
C LEU A 50 -2.46 4.42 -3.87
N ARG A 51 -1.29 3.83 -4.12
CA ARG A 51 -1.14 2.46 -4.64
C ARG A 51 -0.37 1.59 -3.67
N ALA A 52 -0.69 0.31 -3.63
CA ALA A 52 0.12 -0.70 -2.96
C ALA A 52 0.09 -2.01 -3.75
N HIS A 53 1.14 -2.81 -3.62
CA HIS A 53 1.19 -4.15 -4.19
C HIS A 53 1.33 -5.20 -3.10
N THR A 54 0.66 -6.34 -3.29
CA THR A 54 0.83 -7.55 -2.47
C THR A 54 1.03 -8.73 -3.38
N LEU A 55 1.58 -9.84 -2.86
CA LEU A 55 1.44 -11.13 -3.55
C LEU A 55 -0.04 -11.40 -3.87
N ALA A 56 -0.31 -12.08 -4.98
CA ALA A 56 -1.64 -12.41 -5.48
C ALA A 56 -2.33 -13.52 -4.65
N GLU A 57 -2.31 -13.40 -3.34
CA GLU A 57 -2.92 -14.30 -2.38
C GLU A 57 -3.43 -13.53 -1.16
N THR A 58 -4.45 -14.06 -0.49
CA THR A 58 -4.96 -13.45 0.74
C THR A 58 -3.93 -13.59 1.86
N ASN A 59 -3.41 -12.48 2.36
CA ASN A 59 -2.35 -12.45 3.36
C ASN A 59 -2.59 -11.37 4.43
N ALA A 60 -1.60 -11.09 5.28
CA ALA A 60 -1.73 -10.08 6.32
C ALA A 60 -1.89 -8.67 5.72
N SER A 61 -1.14 -8.36 4.67
CA SER A 61 -1.18 -7.06 4.00
C SER A 61 -2.50 -6.81 3.28
N THR A 62 -3.10 -7.83 2.62
CA THR A 62 -4.42 -7.67 1.99
C THR A 62 -5.48 -7.25 3.00
N ARG A 63 -5.50 -7.88 4.19
CA ARG A 63 -6.43 -7.52 5.27
C ARG A 63 -6.18 -6.13 5.84
N VAL A 64 -4.92 -5.69 5.86
CA VAL A 64 -4.58 -4.32 6.30
C VAL A 64 -5.06 -3.30 5.27
N LEU A 65 -4.83 -3.55 3.98
CA LEU A 65 -5.25 -2.68 2.88
C LEU A 65 -6.78 -2.54 2.84
N GLU A 66 -7.52 -3.65 2.95
CA GLU A 66 -8.99 -3.63 3.08
C GLU A 66 -9.45 -2.78 4.26
N LYS A 67 -8.85 -2.95 5.44
CA LYS A 67 -9.17 -2.14 6.64
C LYS A 67 -8.87 -0.66 6.47
N CYS A 68 -7.87 -0.32 5.66
CA CYS A 68 -7.48 1.06 5.38
C CYS A 68 -8.26 1.68 4.21
N GLY A 69 -9.24 0.96 3.65
CA GLY A 69 -10.09 1.44 2.55
C GLY A 69 -9.43 1.40 1.18
N PHE A 70 -8.43 0.53 0.99
CA PHE A 70 -7.95 0.21 -0.35
C PHE A 70 -8.84 -0.83 -1.02
N GLU A 71 -8.99 -0.70 -2.33
CA GLU A 71 -9.70 -1.63 -3.18
C GLU A 71 -8.72 -2.38 -4.08
N LYS A 72 -8.92 -3.69 -4.24
CA LYS A 72 -8.16 -4.48 -5.20
C LYS A 72 -8.67 -4.15 -6.61
N ILE A 73 -7.80 -3.57 -7.44
CA ILE A 73 -8.15 -3.11 -8.79
C ILE A 73 -7.82 -4.15 -9.85
N SER A 74 -6.67 -4.82 -9.72
CA SER A 74 -6.21 -5.75 -10.74
C SER A 74 -5.19 -6.75 -10.19
N GLU A 75 -4.94 -7.80 -10.97
CA GLU A 75 -3.80 -8.70 -10.81
C GLU A 75 -2.83 -8.44 -11.97
N THR A 76 -1.53 -8.46 -11.67
CA THR A 76 -0.44 -8.28 -12.65
C THR A 76 0.75 -9.15 -12.23
N VAL A 77 1.85 -9.09 -12.97
CA VAL A 77 3.10 -9.78 -12.63
C VAL A 77 4.13 -8.75 -12.19
N ASP A 78 4.80 -9.02 -11.08
CA ASP A 78 5.96 -8.27 -10.63
C ASP A 78 7.10 -8.43 -11.67
N PRO A 79 7.56 -7.34 -12.29
CA PRO A 79 8.60 -7.41 -13.32
C PRO A 79 9.96 -7.87 -12.78
N GLU A 80 10.22 -7.72 -11.48
CA GLU A 80 11.51 -8.10 -10.88
C GLU A 80 11.56 -9.59 -10.52
N ASN A 81 10.46 -10.10 -9.94
CA ASN A 81 10.42 -11.45 -9.38
C ASN A 81 9.60 -12.45 -10.22
N ASN A 82 8.91 -11.98 -11.26
CA ASN A 82 8.00 -12.78 -12.10
C ASN A 82 6.92 -13.52 -11.29
N LEU A 83 6.45 -12.89 -10.21
CA LEU A 83 5.41 -13.40 -9.33
C LEU A 83 4.09 -12.65 -9.56
N PRO A 84 2.93 -13.31 -9.45
CA PRO A 84 1.65 -12.64 -9.53
C PRO A 84 1.45 -11.74 -8.30
N ILE A 85 1.07 -10.49 -8.54
CA ILE A 85 0.80 -9.48 -7.52
C ILE A 85 -0.58 -8.85 -7.74
N TRP A 86 -1.20 -8.44 -6.65
CA TRP A 86 -2.42 -7.64 -6.67
C TRP A 86 -2.09 -6.17 -6.51
N ARG A 87 -2.70 -5.35 -7.37
CA ARG A 87 -2.67 -3.89 -7.28
C ARG A 87 -3.87 -3.41 -6.47
N TRP A 88 -3.57 -2.64 -5.44
CA TRP A 88 -4.53 -2.03 -4.54
C TRP A 88 -4.48 -0.53 -4.69
N GLU A 89 -5.63 0.13 -4.72
CA GLU A 89 -5.70 1.58 -4.87
C GLU A 89 -6.70 2.21 -3.89
N ARG A 90 -6.42 3.45 -3.50
CA ARG A 90 -7.26 4.25 -2.61
C ARG A 90 -7.14 5.73 -2.98
N ALA A 91 -8.26 6.41 -3.21
CA ALA A 91 -8.28 7.86 -3.40
C ALA A 91 -7.86 8.57 -2.10
N THR A 92 -7.11 9.66 -2.21
CA THR A 92 -6.72 10.49 -1.07
C THR A 92 -7.79 11.50 -0.66
N ARG A 93 -8.87 11.64 -1.46
CA ARG A 93 -9.99 12.58 -1.31
C ARG A 93 -11.31 11.93 -1.67
#